data_AF-A0A2A9PB55-F1
#
_entry.id   AF-A0A2A9PB55-F1
#
_cell.length_a   1.000
_cell.length_b   1.000
_cell.length_c   1.000
_cell.angle_alpha   90.00
_cell.angle_beta   90.00
_cell.angle_gamma   90.00
#
_symmetry.space_group_name_H-M   'P 1'
#
loop_
_entity.id
_entity.type
_entity.pdbx_description
1 polymer ?
#
loop_
_entity_poly.entity_id
_entity_poly.type
_entity_poly.pdbx_seq_one_letter_code
_entity_poly.pdbx_strand_id
1 'polypeptide(L)'
;MSSLLRQLSRAPTLRNAARRLPTTQRRGFLPPQFSDWKVLEEKYPERKVLSEVEDPEMNGGYINPPRIKRQHRDPYADWWDPQERRNFGEPVHEDNDTLGIFSPYEYTWTTDGPALIMIGSFLAVALTMSGIVYLTYPDRPAYPREFEGGLERELGGPGAVRARMPGDPDP
;
A
#
# COMPACT_ATOMS: atom_id res chain seq x y z
N MET A 1 -21.71 32.76 99.83
CA MET A 1 -20.74 31.78 100.39
C MET A 1 -20.36 30.86 99.23
N SER A 2 -19.20 31.07 98.62
CA SER A 2 -17.97 30.27 98.82
C SER A 2 -18.21 28.80 98.39
N SER A 3 -17.52 28.22 97.41
CA SER A 3 -16.07 28.16 97.23
C SER A 3 -15.76 27.63 95.80
N LEU A 4 -14.77 28.17 95.08
CA LEU A 4 -13.38 27.68 94.94
C LEU A 4 -13.12 26.67 93.79
N LEU A 5 -12.14 27.06 92.94
CA LEU A 5 -11.15 26.23 92.24
C LEU A 5 -11.68 25.33 91.10
N ARG A 6 -11.05 25.17 89.94
CA ARG A 6 -9.62 25.14 89.62
C ARG A 6 -9.43 25.30 88.10
N GLN A 7 -8.39 26.03 87.71
CA GLN A 7 -7.86 26.07 86.35
C GLN A 7 -7.38 24.67 85.92
N LEU A 8 -7.66 24.29 84.67
CA LEU A 8 -6.81 23.36 83.89
C LEU A 8 -6.75 23.84 82.44
N SER A 9 -5.51 24.07 82.01
CA SER A 9 -5.07 24.47 80.68
C SER A 9 -5.35 23.38 79.63
N ARG A 10 -5.93 23.77 78.49
CA ARG A 10 -5.93 22.95 77.26
C ARG A 10 -5.08 23.64 76.22
N ALA A 11 -3.98 22.99 75.83
CA ALA A 11 -3.16 23.41 74.71
C ALA A 11 -3.93 23.30 73.38
N PRO A 12 -3.72 24.20 72.40
CA PRO A 12 -4.38 24.11 71.11
C PRO A 12 -3.74 23.00 70.25
N THR A 13 -4.57 22.12 69.71
CA THR A 13 -4.18 21.16 68.68
C THR A 13 -3.90 21.91 67.37
N LEU A 14 -2.65 21.89 66.91
CA LEU A 14 -2.26 22.37 65.59
C LEU A 14 -3.00 21.55 64.52
N ARG A 15 -4.03 22.14 63.90
CA ARG A 15 -4.65 21.58 62.70
C ARG A 15 -3.63 21.62 61.57
N ASN A 16 -3.18 20.44 61.13
CA ASN A 16 -2.45 20.27 59.88
C ASN A 16 -3.27 20.87 58.73
N ALA A 17 -2.90 22.06 58.27
CA ALA A 17 -3.38 22.62 57.03
C ALA A 17 -2.80 21.77 55.89
N ALA A 18 -3.57 20.79 55.41
CA ALA A 18 -3.25 20.06 54.21
C ALA A 18 -3.03 21.08 53.07
N ARG A 19 -1.78 21.17 52.59
CA ARG A 19 -1.43 21.94 51.39
C ARG A 19 -2.28 21.41 50.24
N ARG A 20 -3.36 22.11 49.91
CA ARG A 20 -4.13 21.85 48.70
C ARG A 20 -3.20 22.17 47.53
N LEU A 21 -2.85 21.16 46.74
CA LEU A 21 -2.13 21.36 45.49
C LEU A 21 -2.89 22.40 44.65
N PRO A 22 -2.20 23.33 43.95
CA PRO A 22 -2.86 24.24 43.05
C PRO A 22 -3.63 23.40 42.05
N THR A 23 -4.95 23.58 42.01
CA THR A 23 -5.81 22.93 41.03
C THR A 23 -5.37 23.46 39.67
N THR A 24 -4.56 22.69 38.95
CA THR A 24 -4.08 23.04 37.62
C THR A 24 -5.31 23.31 36.77
N GLN A 25 -5.55 24.58 36.46
CA GLN A 25 -6.69 25.02 35.68
C GLN A 25 -6.50 24.43 34.28
N ARG A 26 -7.12 23.27 34.01
CA ARG A 26 -7.23 22.71 32.65
C ARG A 26 -8.17 23.60 31.83
N ARG A 27 -7.70 24.80 31.48
CA ARG A 27 -8.33 25.59 30.42
C ARG A 27 -7.88 24.98 29.10
N GLY A 28 -8.59 23.96 28.66
CA GLY A 28 -8.60 23.65 27.24
C GLY A 28 -9.00 24.91 26.48
N PHE A 29 -8.28 25.25 25.43
CA PHE A 29 -8.55 26.40 24.56
C PHE A 29 -9.91 26.31 23.85
N LEU A 30 -10.51 25.11 23.83
CA LEU A 30 -11.77 24.83 23.16
C LEU A 30 -12.96 25.04 24.10
N PRO A 31 -14.05 25.67 23.62
CA PRO A 31 -15.27 25.79 24.41
C PRO A 31 -15.89 24.41 24.70
N PRO A 32 -16.68 24.27 25.78
CA PRO A 32 -17.23 22.99 26.23
C PRO A 32 -17.99 22.22 25.14
N GLN A 33 -18.65 22.94 24.22
CA GLN A 33 -19.34 22.36 23.05
C GLN A 33 -18.45 21.55 22.09
N PHE A 34 -17.12 21.67 22.18
CA PHE A 34 -16.17 20.89 21.37
C PHE A 34 -15.28 19.96 22.19
N SER A 35 -15.23 20.12 23.52
CA SER A 35 -14.30 19.40 24.39
C SER A 35 -14.97 18.59 25.49
N ASP A 36 -16.26 18.79 25.73
CA ASP A 36 -16.99 18.01 26.72
C ASP A 36 -17.22 16.59 26.19
N TRP A 37 -16.88 15.60 27.01
CA TRP A 37 -16.92 14.19 26.64
C TRP A 37 -18.33 13.75 26.28
N LYS A 38 -19.35 14.30 26.96
CA LYS A 38 -20.76 14.01 26.67
C LYS A 38 -21.15 14.45 25.27
N VAL A 39 -20.69 15.64 24.86
CA VAL A 39 -20.96 16.20 23.53
C VAL A 39 -20.21 15.41 22.46
N LEU A 40 -18.99 14.96 22.77
CA LEU A 40 -18.22 14.09 21.86
C LEU A 40 -18.87 12.71 21.71
N GLU A 41 -19.36 12.11 22.78
CA GLU A 41 -20.02 10.80 22.79
C GLU A 41 -21.37 10.84 22.06
N GLU A 42 -22.13 11.94 22.22
CA GLU A 42 -23.36 12.18 21.46
C GLU A 42 -23.08 12.38 19.96
N LYS A 43 -22.01 13.10 19.62
CA LYS A 43 -21.65 13.41 18.23
C LYS A 43 -21.00 12.23 17.49
N TYR A 44 -20.26 11.41 18.22
CA TYR A 44 -19.53 10.26 17.71
C TYR A 44 -19.86 9.03 18.55
N PRO A 45 -21.09 8.48 18.41
CA PRO A 45 -21.46 7.26 19.09
C PRO A 45 -20.53 6.12 18.67
N GLU A 46 -20.36 5.13 19.55
CA GLU A 46 -19.60 3.94 19.21
C GLU A 46 -20.18 3.24 17.98
N ARG A 47 -19.29 2.74 17.12
CA ARG A 47 -19.69 2.00 15.92
C ARG A 47 -20.49 0.77 16.35
N LYS A 48 -21.64 0.55 15.71
CA LYS A 48 -22.37 -0.71 15.84
C LYS A 48 -21.49 -1.86 15.35
N VAL A 49 -21.10 -2.75 16.26
CA VAL A 49 -20.41 -3.99 15.92
C VAL A 49 -21.47 -5.00 15.48
N LEU A 50 -21.39 -5.46 14.24
CA LEU A 50 -22.24 -6.53 13.71
C LEU A 50 -21.61 -7.88 14.07
N SER A 51 -22.45 -8.87 14.38
CA SER A 51 -21.96 -10.24 14.57
C SER A 51 -21.54 -10.85 13.23
N GLU A 52 -20.69 -11.89 13.26
CA GLU A 52 -20.24 -12.60 12.05
C GLU A 52 -21.40 -13.16 11.21
N VAL A 53 -22.54 -13.44 11.85
CA VAL A 53 -23.76 -13.92 11.17
C VAL A 53 -24.47 -12.78 10.44
N GLU A 54 -24.42 -11.56 10.98
CA GLU A 54 -25.06 -10.37 10.41
C GLU A 54 -24.18 -9.70 9.34
N ASP A 55 -22.86 -9.84 9.45
CA ASP A 55 -21.87 -9.25 8.55
C ASP A 55 -20.73 -10.24 8.21
N PRO A 56 -21.01 -11.25 7.36
CA PRO A 56 -20.03 -12.25 6.97
C PRO A 56 -18.89 -11.67 6.11
N GLU A 57 -19.13 -10.56 5.41
CA GLU A 57 -18.11 -9.87 4.60
C GLU A 57 -17.27 -8.88 5.42
N MET A 58 -17.62 -8.67 6.71
CA MET A 58 -16.96 -7.72 7.60
C MET A 58 -16.93 -6.29 7.04
N ASN A 59 -17.95 -5.91 6.26
CA ASN A 59 -18.00 -4.63 5.54
C ASN A 59 -18.79 -3.54 6.31
N GLY A 60 -19.21 -3.84 7.54
CA GLY A 60 -19.96 -2.91 8.40
C GLY A 60 -21.43 -2.77 8.01
N GLY A 61 -22.00 -3.76 7.30
CA GLY A 61 -23.36 -3.72 6.79
C GLY A 61 -23.52 -2.80 5.58
N TYR A 62 -22.42 -2.57 4.85
CA TYR A 62 -22.44 -1.81 3.60
C TYR A 62 -23.17 -2.61 2.52
N ILE A 63 -23.98 -1.93 1.70
CA ILE A 63 -24.69 -2.57 0.59
C ILE A 63 -23.67 -2.79 -0.53
N ASN A 64 -23.16 -4.02 -0.63
CA ASN A 64 -22.17 -4.39 -1.63
C ASN A 64 -22.89 -4.82 -2.94
N PRO A 65 -22.88 -3.99 -4.01
CA PRO A 65 -23.45 -4.41 -5.30
C PRO A 65 -22.65 -5.59 -5.89
N PRO A 66 -23.17 -6.29 -6.93
CA PRO A 66 -22.44 -7.37 -7.57
C PRO A 66 -21.06 -6.94 -8.08
N ARG A 67 -20.07 -7.82 -7.90
CA ARG A 67 -18.68 -7.65 -8.35
C ARG A 67 -18.57 -7.68 -9.88
N ILE A 68 -18.91 -6.56 -10.52
CA ILE A 68 -18.86 -6.38 -11.98
C ILE A 68 -17.94 -5.20 -12.31
N LYS A 69 -16.91 -5.47 -13.11
CA LYS A 69 -16.01 -4.43 -13.59
C LYS A 69 -16.74 -3.43 -14.49
N ARG A 70 -16.46 -2.13 -14.32
CA ARG A 70 -17.04 -1.03 -15.12
C ARG A 70 -16.84 -1.22 -16.61
N GLN A 71 -15.73 -1.83 -17.00
CA GLN A 71 -15.40 -2.16 -18.38
C GLN A 71 -16.46 -3.04 -19.08
N HIS A 72 -17.19 -3.88 -18.35
CA HIS A 72 -18.21 -4.78 -18.90
C HIS A 72 -19.62 -4.17 -18.89
N ARG A 73 -19.78 -2.96 -18.34
CA ARG A 73 -21.04 -2.22 -18.45
C ARG A 73 -21.25 -1.75 -19.88
N ASP A 74 -22.50 -1.61 -20.28
CA ASP A 74 -22.87 -1.15 -21.62
C ASP A 74 -22.19 0.19 -21.96
N PRO A 75 -21.31 0.26 -22.98
CA PRO A 75 -20.64 1.50 -23.36
C PRO A 75 -21.56 2.50 -24.05
N TYR A 76 -22.75 2.09 -24.52
CA TYR A 76 -23.68 2.92 -25.27
C TYR A 76 -24.88 3.42 -24.44
N ALA A 77 -24.96 3.02 -23.18
CA ALA A 77 -25.99 3.52 -22.27
C ALA A 77 -25.77 5.00 -21.89
N ASP A 78 -26.85 5.70 -21.58
CA ASP A 78 -26.84 7.10 -21.17
C ASP A 78 -26.47 7.25 -19.69
N TRP A 79 -25.17 7.16 -19.40
CA TRP A 79 -24.62 7.28 -18.05
C TRP A 79 -24.52 8.74 -17.60
N TRP A 80 -24.76 9.01 -16.32
CA TRP A 80 -24.49 10.34 -15.73
C TRP A 80 -23.01 10.73 -15.82
N ASP A 81 -22.12 9.78 -15.56
CA ASP A 81 -20.69 9.85 -15.86
C ASP A 81 -20.34 8.82 -16.96
N PRO A 82 -20.23 9.26 -18.22
CA PRO A 82 -19.87 8.40 -19.35
C PRO A 82 -18.49 7.76 -19.25
N GLN A 83 -17.53 8.40 -18.56
CA GLN A 83 -16.16 7.89 -18.48
C GLN A 83 -16.08 6.67 -17.57
N GLU A 84 -16.69 6.75 -16.38
CA GLU A 84 -16.75 5.65 -15.41
C GLU A 84 -17.92 4.68 -15.63
N ARG A 85 -18.81 4.99 -16.60
CA ARG A 85 -20.05 4.25 -16.85
C ARG A 85 -20.87 4.11 -15.57
N ARG A 86 -21.15 5.26 -14.94
CA ARG A 86 -21.73 5.38 -13.59
C ARG A 86 -22.90 6.34 -13.55
N ASN A 87 -23.96 5.95 -12.85
CA ASN A 87 -25.09 6.83 -12.54
C ASN A 87 -24.91 7.55 -11.19
N PHE A 88 -25.50 8.75 -11.07
CA PHE A 88 -25.50 9.48 -9.81
C PHE A 88 -26.29 8.72 -8.74
N GLY A 89 -25.74 8.61 -7.53
CA GLY A 89 -26.40 7.96 -6.39
C GLY A 89 -26.43 6.43 -6.43
N GLU A 90 -25.87 5.77 -7.44
CA GLU A 90 -25.76 4.31 -7.43
C GLU A 90 -24.78 3.82 -6.34
N PRO A 91 -25.07 2.71 -5.64
CA PRO A 91 -24.13 2.07 -4.72
C PRO A 91 -22.83 1.70 -5.44
N VAL A 92 -21.71 1.89 -4.76
CA VAL A 92 -20.37 1.61 -5.27
C VAL A 92 -19.88 0.33 -4.64
N HIS A 93 -19.28 -0.58 -5.41
CA HIS A 93 -18.70 -1.80 -4.84
C HIS A 93 -17.56 -1.43 -3.89
N GLU A 94 -17.32 -2.19 -2.82
CA GLU A 94 -16.21 -1.93 -1.91
C GLU A 94 -14.85 -1.90 -2.66
N ASP A 95 -14.58 -2.92 -3.46
CA ASP A 95 -13.43 -3.04 -4.38
C ASP A 95 -13.54 -2.18 -5.67
N ASN A 96 -14.19 -1.01 -5.62
CA ASN A 96 -14.34 -0.17 -6.82
C ASN A 96 -13.00 0.37 -7.36
N ASP A 97 -11.94 0.40 -6.56
CA ASP A 97 -10.59 0.69 -7.02
C ASP A 97 -10.09 -0.35 -8.05
N THR A 98 -10.44 -1.61 -7.85
CA THR A 98 -10.10 -2.73 -8.73
C THR A 98 -11.13 -2.91 -9.84
N LEU A 99 -12.41 -2.61 -9.58
CA LEU A 99 -13.49 -2.75 -10.56
C LEU A 99 -13.69 -1.50 -11.43
N GLY A 100 -13.04 -0.38 -11.12
CA GLY A 100 -13.13 0.89 -11.84
C GLY A 100 -12.70 0.80 -13.30
N ILE A 101 -13.01 1.84 -14.10
CA ILE A 101 -12.63 1.83 -15.52
C ILE A 101 -11.10 1.98 -15.71
N PHE A 102 -10.45 2.66 -14.78
CA PHE A 102 -9.01 2.93 -14.80
C PHE A 102 -8.15 1.80 -14.22
N SER A 103 -8.77 0.71 -13.77
CA SER A 103 -8.03 -0.46 -13.32
C SER A 103 -7.59 -1.33 -14.52
N PRO A 104 -6.58 -2.22 -14.36
CA PRO A 104 -6.01 -3.02 -15.43
C PRO A 104 -7.07 -3.73 -16.27
N TYR A 105 -7.03 -3.56 -17.60
CA TYR A 105 -8.04 -4.06 -18.54
C TYR A 105 -8.24 -5.58 -18.43
N GLU A 106 -9.49 -6.02 -18.42
CA GLU A 106 -9.88 -7.43 -18.31
C GLU A 106 -10.20 -7.99 -19.70
N TYR A 107 -9.54 -9.07 -20.09
CA TYR A 107 -9.74 -9.71 -21.38
C TYR A 107 -10.67 -10.91 -21.25
N THR A 108 -11.73 -10.98 -22.06
CA THR A 108 -12.78 -12.02 -21.98
C THR A 108 -12.68 -13.08 -23.08
N TRP A 109 -11.72 -12.97 -23.98
CA TRP A 109 -11.59 -13.90 -25.12
C TRP A 109 -10.95 -15.24 -24.74
N THR A 110 -10.23 -15.32 -23.61
CA THR A 110 -9.58 -16.53 -23.09
C THR A 110 -9.59 -16.52 -21.57
N THR A 111 -9.35 -17.68 -20.95
CA THR A 111 -9.06 -17.81 -19.52
C THR A 111 -7.55 -17.87 -19.26
N ASP A 112 -7.15 -17.68 -18.00
CA ASP A 112 -5.75 -17.59 -17.58
C ASP A 112 -4.92 -18.83 -17.95
N GLY A 113 -5.48 -20.03 -17.77
CA GLY A 113 -4.78 -21.29 -18.05
C GLY A 113 -4.33 -21.40 -19.52
N PRO A 114 -5.25 -21.38 -20.48
CA PRO A 114 -4.91 -21.35 -21.91
C PRO A 114 -4.03 -20.16 -22.30
N ALA A 115 -4.25 -18.96 -21.73
CA ALA A 115 -3.42 -17.78 -22.01
C ALA A 115 -1.95 -18.01 -21.66
N LEU A 116 -1.68 -18.61 -20.49
CA LEU A 116 -0.34 -18.96 -20.06
C LEU A 116 0.29 -20.04 -20.95
N ILE A 117 -0.50 -21.02 -21.42
CA ILE A 117 -0.02 -22.03 -22.37
C ILE A 117 0.36 -21.38 -23.71
N MET A 118 -0.44 -20.44 -24.22
CA MET A 118 -0.15 -19.74 -25.47
C MET A 118 1.15 -18.93 -25.37
N ILE A 119 1.30 -18.11 -24.32
CA ILE A 119 2.52 -17.31 -24.14
C ILE A 119 3.72 -18.22 -23.86
N GLY A 120 3.55 -19.23 -23.01
CA GLY A 120 4.61 -20.17 -22.65
C GLY A 120 5.09 -20.97 -23.85
N SER A 121 4.18 -21.47 -24.69
CA SER A 121 4.55 -22.19 -25.92
C SER A 121 5.25 -21.30 -26.93
N PHE A 122 4.79 -20.05 -27.11
CA PHE A 122 5.47 -19.08 -27.97
C PHE A 122 6.91 -18.84 -27.51
N LEU A 123 7.10 -18.54 -26.23
CA LEU A 123 8.43 -18.31 -25.66
C LEU A 123 9.30 -19.56 -25.73
N ALA A 124 8.74 -20.74 -25.42
CA ALA A 124 9.47 -22.00 -25.51
C ALA A 124 10.00 -22.24 -26.93
N VAL A 125 9.15 -22.13 -27.96
CA VAL A 125 9.57 -22.33 -29.35
C VAL A 125 10.60 -21.28 -29.77
N ALA A 126 10.38 -20.00 -29.46
CA ALA A 126 11.29 -18.92 -29.84
C ALA A 126 12.67 -19.09 -29.20
N LEU A 127 12.72 -19.40 -27.91
CA LEU A 127 13.97 -19.58 -27.17
C LEU A 127 14.65 -20.90 -27.52
N THR A 128 13.91 -21.98 -27.71
CA THR A 128 14.47 -23.26 -28.17
C THR A 128 15.10 -23.10 -29.55
N MET A 129 14.42 -22.46 -30.50
CA MET A 129 14.98 -22.21 -31.83
C MET A 129 16.25 -21.34 -31.74
N SER A 130 16.22 -20.27 -30.95
CA SER A 130 17.38 -19.40 -30.75
C SER A 130 18.55 -20.16 -30.11
N GLY A 131 18.28 -21.03 -29.14
CA GLY A 131 19.28 -21.88 -28.49
C GLY A 131 19.87 -22.92 -29.43
N ILE A 132 19.04 -23.57 -30.27
CA ILE A 132 19.52 -24.51 -31.29
C ILE A 132 20.45 -23.77 -32.26
N VAL A 133 20.01 -22.63 -32.80
CA VAL A 133 20.84 -21.82 -33.70
C VAL A 133 22.16 -21.46 -33.00
N TYR A 134 22.12 -20.95 -31.78
CA TYR A 134 23.35 -20.60 -31.04
C TYR A 134 24.33 -21.79 -30.91
N LEU A 135 23.82 -23.00 -30.68
CA LEU A 135 24.66 -24.19 -30.49
C LEU A 135 25.16 -24.80 -31.80
N THR A 136 24.40 -24.67 -32.89
CA THR A 136 24.70 -25.34 -34.16
C THR A 136 25.25 -24.40 -35.24
N TYR A 137 25.22 -23.09 -35.01
CA TYR A 137 25.70 -22.12 -35.99
C TYR A 137 27.21 -22.27 -36.14
N PRO A 138 27.73 -22.42 -37.37
CA PRO A 138 29.16 -22.60 -37.58
C PRO A 138 29.94 -21.35 -37.18
N ASP A 139 31.17 -21.55 -36.74
CA ASP A 139 32.07 -20.46 -36.44
C ASP A 139 32.26 -19.55 -37.66
N ARG A 140 32.46 -18.27 -37.37
CA ARG A 140 32.68 -17.26 -38.41
C ARG A 140 33.92 -17.65 -39.24
N PRO A 141 33.83 -17.71 -40.57
CA PRO A 141 34.97 -18.03 -41.45
C PRO A 141 35.89 -16.80 -41.63
N ALA A 142 36.19 -16.10 -40.54
CA ALA A 142 37.09 -14.95 -40.53
C ALA A 142 37.77 -14.87 -39.17
N TYR A 143 39.08 -14.66 -39.19
CA TYR A 143 39.84 -14.38 -37.99
C TYR A 143 39.37 -13.06 -37.35
N PRO A 144 39.30 -12.99 -36.01
CA PRO A 144 39.05 -11.73 -35.32
C PRO A 144 40.09 -10.69 -35.72
N ARG A 145 39.67 -9.43 -35.84
CA ARG A 145 40.57 -8.34 -36.22
C ARG A 145 41.62 -8.13 -35.13
N GLU A 146 42.88 -8.11 -35.54
CA GLU A 146 44.01 -7.81 -34.68
C GLU A 146 44.37 -6.33 -34.74
N PHE A 147 44.89 -5.81 -33.63
CA PHE A 147 45.35 -4.44 -33.50
C PHE A 147 46.75 -4.41 -32.89
N GLU A 148 47.57 -3.45 -33.33
CA GLU A 148 48.92 -3.25 -32.82
C GLU A 148 48.90 -3.02 -31.30
N GLY A 149 49.69 -3.81 -30.56
CA GLY A 149 49.72 -3.76 -29.09
C GLY A 149 48.39 -4.01 -28.38
N GLY A 150 47.40 -4.61 -29.07
CA GLY A 150 46.07 -4.89 -28.51
C GLY A 150 45.28 -3.65 -28.09
N LEU A 151 45.68 -2.46 -28.56
CA LEU A 151 45.15 -1.17 -28.12
C LEU A 151 45.17 -1.00 -26.59
N GLU A 152 46.16 -1.59 -25.90
CA GLU A 152 46.20 -1.62 -24.44
C GLU A 152 46.19 -0.21 -23.84
N ARG A 153 46.96 0.72 -24.42
CA ARG A 153 47.01 2.11 -23.95
C ARG A 153 45.67 2.83 -24.17
N GLU A 154 45.02 2.58 -25.29
CA GLU A 154 43.76 3.22 -25.69
C GLU A 154 42.56 2.66 -24.93
N LEU A 155 42.60 1.38 -24.51
CA LEU A 155 41.51 0.67 -23.83
C LEU A 155 41.58 0.72 -22.29
N GLY A 156 42.46 1.54 -21.72
CA GLY A 156 42.51 1.77 -20.26
C GLY A 156 43.81 1.35 -19.58
N GLY A 157 44.80 0.92 -20.35
CA GLY A 157 46.16 0.64 -19.87
C GLY A 157 46.30 -0.71 -19.16
N PRO A 158 47.42 -0.90 -18.44
CA PRO A 158 47.77 -2.18 -17.82
C PRO A 158 46.68 -2.69 -16.87
N GLY A 159 46.11 -3.85 -17.19
CA GLY A 159 45.05 -4.51 -16.41
C GLY A 159 43.63 -4.36 -16.99
N ALA A 160 43.44 -3.56 -18.04
CA ALA A 160 42.18 -3.51 -18.79
C ALA A 160 42.08 -4.66 -19.81
N VAL A 161 40.85 -5.02 -20.20
CA VAL A 161 40.62 -6.02 -21.26
C VAL A 161 41.08 -5.44 -22.60
N ARG A 162 42.21 -5.93 -23.11
CA ARG A 162 42.79 -5.52 -24.39
C ARG A 162 42.09 -6.20 -25.58
N ALA A 163 42.22 -5.61 -26.76
CA ALA A 163 41.88 -6.27 -28.02
C ALA A 163 42.92 -7.34 -28.38
N ARG A 164 42.58 -8.20 -29.35
CA ARG A 164 43.53 -9.17 -29.91
C ARG A 164 44.70 -8.46 -30.59
N MET A 165 45.89 -9.02 -30.46
CA MET A 165 47.11 -8.54 -31.09
C MET A 165 47.80 -9.68 -31.87
N PRO A 166 48.67 -9.34 -32.84
CA PRO A 166 49.44 -10.34 -33.57
C PRO A 166 50.28 -11.21 -32.61
N GLY A 167 50.20 -12.52 -32.77
CA GLY A 167 50.91 -13.51 -31.94
C GLY A 167 50.11 -14.03 -30.75
N ASP A 168 48.87 -13.58 -30.55
CA ASP A 168 47.92 -14.24 -29.65
C ASP A 168 47.57 -15.65 -30.15
N PRO A 169 47.28 -16.61 -29.25
CA PRO A 169 46.85 -17.94 -29.67
C PRO A 169 45.57 -17.89 -30.49
N ASP A 170 45.45 -18.79 -31.46
CA ASP A 170 44.28 -18.89 -32.33
C ASP A 170 42.98 -19.02 -31.50
N PRO A 171 41.88 -18.39 -31.95
CA PRO A 171 40.59 -18.42 -31.26
C PRO A 171 39.92 -19.79 -31.29
#